data_AF-A0A6A5VZ79-F1
#
_entry.id   AF-A0A6A5VZ79-F1
#
_cell.length_a   1.000
_cell.length_b   1.000
_cell.length_c   1.000
_cell.angle_alpha   90.00
_cell.angle_beta   90.00
_cell.angle_gamma   90.00
#
_symmetry.space_group_name_H-M   'P 1'
#
loop_
_entity.id
_entity.type
_entity.pdbx_description
1 polymer ?
#
loop_
_entity_poly.entity_id
_entity_poly.type
_entity_poly.pdbx_seq_one_letter_code
_entity_poly.pdbx_strand_id
1 'polypeptide(L)'
;MEVISGLSFPIKSNLCTRFPTELVLRKTSCISVSVLVVPHQSRSEPVQISLDSFHEELDSLEGLPNPIENAKTAMAIFTHGRAISKDLLRVEVSGPGRPHLTVLDICGTCTYLFFC
;
A
#
# COMPACT_ATOMS: atom_id res chain seq x y z
N MET A 1 -9.09 -19.05 -1.20
CA MET A 1 -7.62 -18.94 -1.13
C MET A 1 -7.22 -18.56 -2.53
N GLU A 2 -6.88 -17.30 -2.77
CA GLU A 2 -6.54 -16.83 -4.12
C GLU A 2 -5.03 -16.69 -4.19
N VAL A 3 -4.43 -17.60 -4.95
CA VAL A 3 -3.01 -17.65 -5.23
C VAL A 3 -2.80 -16.85 -6.50
N ILE A 4 -2.62 -15.54 -6.35
CA ILE A 4 -2.17 -14.71 -7.46
C ILE A 4 -0.64 -14.87 -7.47
N SER A 5 -0.12 -15.78 -8.30
CA SER A 5 1.31 -15.98 -8.59
C SER A 5 2.22 -16.70 -7.56
N GLY A 6 1.68 -17.45 -6.59
CA GLY A 6 2.51 -18.22 -5.63
C GLY A 6 3.05 -17.42 -4.45
N LEU A 7 2.76 -16.12 -4.41
CA LEU A 7 2.90 -15.29 -3.22
C LEU A 7 1.59 -15.38 -2.44
N SER A 8 1.60 -16.09 -1.32
CA SER A 8 0.57 -15.95 -0.29
C SER A 8 0.74 -14.57 0.35
N PHE A 9 0.33 -13.52 -0.36
CA PHE A 9 0.23 -12.21 0.25
C PHE A 9 -0.86 -12.31 1.31
N PRO A 10 -0.63 -11.85 2.55
CA PRO A 10 -1.64 -11.86 3.59
C PRO A 10 -2.68 -10.76 3.28
N ILE A 11 -3.42 -10.92 2.17
CA ILE A 11 -4.60 -10.11 1.84
C ILE A 11 -5.81 -10.58 2.68
N LYS A 12 -5.61 -11.56 3.58
CA LYS A 12 -6.58 -11.98 4.59
C LYS A 12 -6.26 -11.39 5.96
N SER A 13 -6.33 -10.08 6.06
CA SER A 13 -6.76 -9.44 7.29
C SER A 13 -7.39 -8.12 6.91
N ASN A 14 -8.68 -7.98 7.19
CA ASN A 14 -9.40 -6.72 7.47
C ASN A 14 -9.18 -5.46 6.59
N LEU A 15 -8.65 -5.56 5.37
CA LEU A 15 -8.69 -4.51 4.33
C LEU A 15 -10.12 -4.33 3.79
N CYS A 16 -11.08 -4.03 4.66
CA CYS A 16 -12.33 -3.37 4.27
C CYS A 16 -11.96 -1.92 3.94
N THR A 17 -11.39 -1.70 2.75
CA THR A 17 -10.49 -0.58 2.48
C THR A 17 -11.23 0.75 2.38
N ARG A 18 -11.04 1.56 3.41
CA ARG A 18 -11.40 2.98 3.45
C ARG A 18 -10.52 3.83 2.51
N PHE A 19 -9.58 3.27 1.75
CA PHE A 19 -8.67 4.00 0.87
C PHE A 19 -8.07 3.06 -0.20
N PRO A 20 -7.71 3.56 -1.39
CA PRO A 20 -7.06 2.77 -2.43
C PRO A 20 -5.65 2.33 -1.99
N THR A 21 -5.24 1.11 -2.38
CA THR A 21 -3.90 0.57 -2.12
C THR A 21 -3.23 0.15 -3.44
N GLU A 22 -2.01 0.58 -3.66
CA GLU A 22 -1.16 0.17 -4.79
C GLU A 22 -0.02 -0.71 -4.27
N LEU A 23 0.02 -1.96 -4.71
CA LEU A 23 1.12 -2.88 -4.45
C LEU A 23 2.02 -2.97 -5.69
N VAL A 24 3.28 -2.55 -5.55
CA VAL A 24 4.27 -2.60 -6.63
C VAL A 24 5.27 -3.70 -6.30
N LEU A 25 5.31 -4.77 -7.08
CA LEU A 25 6.34 -5.82 -6.99
C LEU A 25 7.47 -5.50 -7.96
N ARG A 26 8.68 -5.32 -7.44
CA ARG A 26 9.90 -5.12 -8.23
C ARG A 26 10.82 -6.33 -8.12
N LYS A 27 11.40 -6.71 -9.25
CA LYS A 27 12.49 -7.69 -9.27
C LYS A 27 13.80 -6.99 -8.95
N THR A 28 14.43 -7.37 -7.86
CA THR A 28 15.72 -6.82 -7.40
C THR A 28 16.56 -7.95 -6.79
N SER A 29 17.86 -7.76 -6.63
CA SER A 29 18.71 -8.77 -5.97
C SER A 29 18.50 -8.83 -4.46
N CYS A 30 17.98 -7.75 -3.86
CA CYS A 30 17.77 -7.59 -2.42
C CYS A 30 16.28 -7.55 -2.08
N ILE A 31 15.88 -8.19 -0.98
CA ILE A 31 14.51 -8.09 -0.46
C ILE A 31 14.38 -6.76 0.28
N SER A 32 13.41 -5.95 -0.11
CA SER A 32 13.01 -4.75 0.65
C SER A 32 11.53 -4.48 0.45
N VAL A 33 10.93 -3.79 1.40
CA VAL A 33 9.52 -3.42 1.40
C VAL A 33 9.46 -1.96 1.81
N SER A 34 8.88 -1.12 0.97
CA SER A 34 8.72 0.31 1.23
C SER A 34 7.23 0.64 1.25
N VAL A 35 6.77 1.27 2.32
CA VAL A 35 5.38 1.69 2.50
C VAL A 35 5.35 3.20 2.53
N LEU A 36 4.53 3.79 1.66
CA LEU A 36 4.43 5.22 1.50
C LEU A 36 2.99 5.64 1.26
N VAL A 37 2.65 6.87 1.64
CA VAL A 37 1.32 7.44 1.40
C VAL A 37 1.42 8.49 0.31
N VAL A 38 0.67 8.31 -0.76
CA VAL A 38 0.55 9.30 -1.83
C VAL A 38 -0.71 10.14 -1.55
N PRO A 39 -0.56 11.40 -1.10
CA PRO A 39 -1.70 12.25 -0.82
C PRO A 39 -2.46 12.60 -2.10
N HIS A 40 -3.78 12.67 -2.01
CA HIS A 40 -4.58 13.14 -3.14
C HIS A 40 -4.43 14.65 -3.32
N GLN A 41 -4.36 15.12 -4.57
CA GLN A 41 -4.24 16.55 -4.93
C GLN A 41 -5.32 17.47 -4.33
N SER A 42 -6.44 16.90 -3.88
CA SER A 42 -7.52 17.66 -3.19
C SER A 42 -7.23 17.96 -1.72
N ARG A 43 -6.14 17.44 -1.16
CA ARG A 43 -5.68 17.75 0.20
C ARG A 43 -5.00 19.12 0.23
N SER A 44 -5.08 19.81 1.36
CA SER A 44 -4.34 21.06 1.57
C SER A 44 -2.84 20.80 1.56
N GLU A 45 -2.05 21.74 1.05
CA GLU A 45 -0.58 21.67 0.98
C GLU A 45 0.12 21.17 2.26
N PRO A 46 -0.19 21.67 3.49
CA PRO A 46 0.45 21.16 4.70
C PRO A 46 0.13 19.68 5.00
N VAL A 47 -1.05 19.21 4.60
CA VAL A 47 -1.45 17.80 4.74
C VAL A 47 -0.73 16.95 3.69
N GLN A 48 -0.59 17.45 2.46
CA GLN A 48 0.17 16.76 1.43
C GLN A 48 1.61 16.55 1.88
N ILE A 49 2.29 17.59 2.34
CA ILE A 49 3.68 17.51 2.84
C ILE A 49 3.79 16.50 3.99
N SER A 50 2.86 16.53 4.95
CA SER A 50 2.86 15.59 6.07
C SER A 50 2.66 14.14 5.63
N LEU A 51 1.77 13.88 4.67
CA LEU A 51 1.52 12.53 4.17
C LEU A 51 2.65 12.04 3.25
N ASP A 52 3.22 12.91 2.43
CA ASP A 52 4.35 12.61 1.55
C ASP A 52 5.62 12.29 2.35
N SER A 53 5.76 12.90 3.53
CA SER A 53 6.84 12.55 4.48
C SER A 53 6.69 11.18 5.13
N PHE A 54 5.53 10.51 4.98
CA PHE A 54 5.34 9.16 5.49
C PHE A 54 6.04 8.15 4.58
N HIS A 55 7.15 7.61 5.08
CA HIS A 55 7.92 6.57 4.41
C HIS A 55 8.47 5.60 5.46
N GLU A 56 8.13 4.33 5.32
CA GLU A 56 8.54 3.24 6.19
C GLU A 56 9.18 2.14 5.34
N GLU A 57 10.41 1.75 5.66
CA GLU A 57 11.13 0.68 4.96
C GLU A 57 11.35 -0.51 5.88
N LEU A 58 11.20 -1.70 5.33
CA LEU A 58 11.37 -2.98 6.00
C LEU A 58 12.20 -3.91 5.12
N ASP A 59 13.04 -4.74 5.75
CA ASP A 59 13.81 -5.77 5.05
C ASP A 59 13.01 -7.06 4.81
N SER A 60 11.79 -7.16 5.34
CA SER A 60 10.95 -8.36 5.25
C SER A 60 9.45 -8.05 5.19
N LEU A 61 8.68 -9.01 4.65
CA LEU A 61 7.21 -8.90 4.60
C LEU A 61 6.54 -9.16 5.96
N GLU A 62 7.23 -9.78 6.91
CA GLU A 62 6.64 -10.12 8.21
C GLU A 62 6.33 -8.87 9.04
N GLY A 63 7.10 -7.79 8.86
CA GLY A 63 6.88 -6.50 9.53
C GLY A 63 5.82 -5.62 8.86
N LEU A 64 5.34 -5.98 7.67
CA LEU A 64 4.45 -5.17 6.84
C LEU A 64 3.14 -4.73 7.52
N PRO A 65 2.49 -5.52 8.40
CA PRO A 65 1.27 -5.09 9.06
C PRO A 65 1.43 -3.78 9.85
N ASN A 66 2.61 -3.54 10.43
CA ASN A 66 2.84 -2.37 11.28
C ASN A 66 2.85 -1.05 10.49
N PRO A 67 3.66 -0.87 9.42
CA PRO A 67 3.59 0.33 8.60
C PRO A 67 2.23 0.57 7.95
N ILE A 68 1.50 -0.50 7.61
CA ILE A 68 0.15 -0.37 7.06
C ILE A 68 -0.80 0.25 8.10
N GLU A 69 -0.75 -0.18 9.35
CA GLU A 69 -1.56 0.41 10.44
C GLU A 69 -1.12 1.84 10.79
N ASN A 70 0.18 2.13 10.74
CA ASN A 70 0.70 3.49 10.90
C ASN A 70 0.18 4.42 9.79
N ALA A 71 0.25 3.97 8.53
CA ALA A 71 -0.24 4.71 7.38
C ALA A 71 -1.76 4.94 7.46
N LYS A 72 -2.52 3.91 7.86
CA LYS A 72 -3.97 4.03 8.14
C LYS A 72 -4.26 5.12 9.14
N THR A 73 -3.51 5.14 10.24
CA THR A 73 -3.68 6.14 11.31
C THR A 73 -3.35 7.54 10.80
N ALA A 74 -2.23 7.70 10.09
CA ALA A 74 -1.84 8.97 9.47
C ALA A 74 -2.93 9.50 8.52
N MET A 75 -3.45 8.65 7.62
CA MET A 75 -4.52 9.02 6.71
C MET A 75 -5.85 9.31 7.44
N ALA A 76 -6.17 8.55 8.49
CA ALA A 76 -7.40 8.67 9.27
C ALA A 76 -7.48 9.98 10.07
N ILE A 77 -6.34 10.47 10.58
CA ILE A 77 -6.25 11.78 11.25
C ILE A 77 -6.83 12.87 10.35
N PHE A 78 -6.49 12.86 9.06
CA PHE A 78 -6.93 13.89 8.13
C PHE A 78 -8.32 13.64 7.53
N THR A 79 -8.91 12.45 7.68
CA THR A 79 -10.27 12.18 7.19
C THR A 79 -11.36 12.55 8.21
N HIS A 80 -11.02 12.92 9.45
CA HIS A 80 -11.99 13.26 10.51
C HIS A 80 -13.10 12.18 10.66
N GLY A 81 -12.75 10.91 10.47
CA GLY A 81 -13.71 9.80 10.51
C GLY A 81 -14.61 9.66 9.28
N ARG A 82 -14.35 10.37 8.17
CA ARG A 82 -15.05 10.14 6.89
C ARG A 82 -14.72 8.76 6.30
N ALA A 83 -15.73 8.22 5.65
CA ALA A 83 -15.85 6.83 5.24
C ALA A 83 -14.92 6.36 4.12
N ILE A 84 -14.23 7.25 3.38
CA ILE A 84 -13.26 6.86 2.34
C ILE A 84 -12.22 8.00 2.19
N SER A 85 -10.94 7.71 2.39
CA SER A 85 -9.83 8.55 1.97
C SER A 85 -9.55 8.37 0.48
N LYS A 86 -9.23 9.47 -0.20
CA LYS A 86 -8.74 9.44 -1.58
C LYS A 86 -7.23 9.28 -1.66
N ASP A 87 -6.54 9.35 -0.53
CA ASP A 87 -5.10 9.16 -0.44
C ASP A 87 -4.77 7.69 -0.74
N LEU A 88 -3.70 7.46 -1.49
CA LEU A 88 -3.30 6.14 -1.96
C LEU A 88 -2.21 5.57 -1.06
N LEU A 89 -2.44 4.39 -0.50
CA LEU A 89 -1.40 3.63 0.19
C LEU A 89 -0.58 2.88 -0.84
N ARG A 90 0.70 3.21 -1.00
CA ARG A 90 1.59 2.47 -1.89
C ARG A 90 2.53 1.59 -1.09
N VAL A 91 2.55 0.31 -1.43
CA VAL A 91 3.42 -0.71 -0.87
C VAL A 91 4.31 -1.23 -2.00
N GLU A 92 5.59 -0.90 -1.98
CA GLU A 92 6.55 -1.42 -2.92
C GLU A 92 7.30 -2.59 -2.29
N VAL A 93 7.33 -3.75 -2.95
CA VAL A 93 8.01 -4.95 -2.49
C VAL A 93 9.02 -5.37 -3.54
N SER A 94 10.29 -5.27 -3.18
CA SER A 94 11.43 -5.63 -3.98
C SER A 94 11.97 -7.00 -3.52
N GLY A 95 12.40 -7.85 -4.45
CA GLY A 95 13.11 -9.08 -4.09
C GLY A 95 13.52 -9.99 -5.27
N PRO A 96 14.47 -10.91 -5.05
CA PRO A 96 14.95 -11.81 -6.10
C PRO A 96 13.88 -12.84 -6.44
N GLY A 97 13.65 -13.06 -7.74
CA GLY A 97 12.67 -14.04 -8.22
C GLY A 97 11.22 -13.55 -8.27
N ARG A 98 10.93 -12.27 -8.02
CA ARG A 98 9.59 -11.69 -8.21
C ARG A 98 9.38 -11.24 -9.66
N PRO A 99 8.21 -11.45 -10.27
CA PRO A 99 7.87 -10.78 -11.53
C PRO A 99 7.74 -9.27 -11.30
N HIS A 100 8.01 -8.45 -12.32
CA HIS A 100 7.63 -7.03 -12.29
C HIS A 100 6.10 -6.98 -12.42
N LEU A 101 5.41 -6.67 -11.32
CA LEU A 101 3.95 -6.73 -11.25
C LEU A 101 3.44 -5.55 -10.43
N THR A 102 2.45 -4.81 -10.94
CA THR A 102 1.75 -3.79 -10.15
C THR A 102 0.32 -4.27 -9.94
N VAL A 103 -0.06 -4.46 -8.68
CA VAL A 103 -1.42 -4.81 -8.25
C VAL A 103 -2.06 -3.57 -7.66
N LEU A 104 -3.17 -3.12 -8.22
CA LEU A 104 -3.96 -2.03 -7.66
C LEU A 104 -5.20 -2.61 -6.99
N ASP A 105 -5.27 -2.45 -5.67
CA ASP A 105 -6.45 -2.78 -4.86
C ASP A 105 -7.25 -1.51 -4.58
N ILE A 106 -8.26 -1.28 -5.42
CA ILE A 106 -9.09 -0.09 -5.40
C ILE A 106 -10.46 -0.49 -4.83
N CYS A 107 -10.48 -0.88 -3.56
CA CYS A 107 -11.67 -1.17 -2.73
C CYS A 107 -12.73 -2.15 -3.29
N GLY A 108 -12.91 -3.26 -2.57
CA GLY A 108 -14.21 -3.91 -2.32
C GLY A 108 -14.66 -5.00 -3.31
N THR A 109 -14.36 -4.89 -4.59
CA THR A 109 -14.80 -5.90 -5.60
C THR A 109 -13.97 -5.98 -6.87
N CYS A 110 -13.00 -5.07 -7.07
CA CYS A 110 -12.21 -5.02 -8.30
C CYS A 110 -10.73 -4.89 -7.96
N THR A 111 -10.06 -6.02 -7.78
CA THR A 111 -8.59 -6.07 -7.84
C THR A 111 -8.18 -5.99 -9.31
N TYR A 112 -7.47 -4.93 -9.70
CA TYR A 112 -6.91 -4.82 -11.05
C TYR A 112 -5.46 -5.27 -11.02
N LEU A 113 -5.15 -6.31 -11.81
CA LEU A 113 -3.79 -6.79 -12.04
C LEU A 113 -3.27 -6.14 -13.32
N PHE A 114 -2.24 -5.30 -13.19
CA PHE A 114 -1.49 -4.80 -14.33
C PHE A 114 -0.17 -5.57 -14.42
N PHE A 115 -0.01 -6.33 -15.50
CA PHE A 115 1.29 -6.85 -15.91
C PHE A 115 1.91 -5.79 -16.81
N CYS A 116 3.02 -5.19 -16.36
CA CYS A 116 3.86 -4.33 -17.20
C CYS A 116 4.93 -5.16 -17.89
#